data_AF-A5DL27-F1
#
_entry.id   AF-A5DL27-F1
#
_cell.length_a   1.000
_cell.length_b   1.000
_cell.length_c   1.000
_cell.angle_alpha   90.00
_cell.angle_beta   90.00
_cell.angle_gamma   90.00
#
_symmetry.space_group_name_H-M   'P 1'
#
loop_
_entity.id
_entity.type
_entity.pdbx_description
1 polymer ?
#
loop_
_entity_poly.entity_id
_entity_poly.type
_entity_poly.pdbx_seq_one_letter_code
_entity_poly.pdbx_strand_id
1 'polypeptide(L)'
;MGAVGVRSHEIHLIYQRDSHFIRMLRQSIVFGRRTLVTSTRRTAYTAVRKSPPPATPVVETVRKETEPNSTEKPISFNDNPMITSISSNANPHENAIDWSGSFHGLGAAAFPKETIDILLAPISKEDIEIKPDGLLYLPEIKYRRILNRAFGPGGWGLAPRTESHITPKQISREYALICNGRLVSVARGEQDYYGGEEKITTALEGCKSNALMRCCKDLGIASELWDPSFIRKWKKDYCDEVFAEHVTTKKKKKLWKLKSNKTLDYPYKIV
;
A
#
# COMPACT_ATOMS: atom_id res chain seq x y z
N MET A 1 -58.17 -14.30 20.19
CA MET A 1 -57.98 -12.87 20.48
C MET A 1 -56.50 -12.67 20.79
N GLY A 2 -55.68 -11.92 20.08
CA GLY A 2 -55.80 -11.10 18.87
C GLY A 2 -54.38 -10.64 18.55
N ALA A 3 -53.99 -10.71 17.27
CA ALA A 3 -52.68 -10.33 16.76
C ALA A 3 -52.58 -8.84 16.44
N VAL A 4 -51.46 -8.19 16.75
CA VAL A 4 -50.91 -6.95 16.14
C VAL A 4 -49.41 -6.93 16.52
N GLY A 5 -48.38 -6.73 15.69
CA GLY A 5 -48.28 -6.26 14.32
C GLY A 5 -47.49 -4.93 14.24
N VAL A 6 -46.22 -5.01 13.79
CA VAL A 6 -45.39 -3.94 13.16
C VAL A 6 -44.84 -2.87 14.16
N ARG A 7 -43.56 -2.44 14.18
CA ARG A 7 -42.74 -1.88 13.09
C ARG A 7 -41.22 -1.98 13.34
N SER A 8 -40.58 -2.72 12.44
CA SER A 8 -39.15 -2.65 12.13
C SER A 8 -38.85 -1.37 11.33
N HIS A 9 -38.47 -0.28 11.98
CA HIS A 9 -38.07 0.99 11.32
C HIS A 9 -37.00 1.71 12.14
N GLU A 10 -35.83 1.10 12.36
CA GLU A 10 -34.68 1.86 12.93
C GLU A 10 -33.29 1.25 12.66
N ILE A 11 -33.10 0.56 11.52
CA ILE A 11 -31.77 0.05 11.10
C ILE A 11 -31.50 0.41 9.62
N HIS A 12 -31.88 1.62 9.19
CA HIS A 12 -31.78 2.02 7.78
C HIS A 12 -31.09 3.38 7.52
N LEU A 13 -30.08 3.75 8.34
CA LEU A 13 -29.36 5.02 8.17
C LEU A 13 -27.82 4.98 8.25
N ILE A 14 -27.17 3.81 8.11
CA ILE A 14 -25.68 3.73 8.09
C ILE A 14 -25.14 3.01 6.82
N TYR A 15 -25.93 2.92 5.74
CA TYR A 15 -25.49 2.28 4.49
C TYR A 15 -25.89 3.07 3.25
N GLN A 16 -25.55 4.36 3.23
CA GLN A 16 -25.81 5.21 2.07
C GLN A 16 -24.63 6.13 1.76
N ARG A 17 -23.53 5.52 1.33
CA ARG A 17 -22.56 6.10 0.40
C ARG A 17 -21.60 5.00 0.01
N ASP A 18 -21.88 4.38 -1.13
CA ASP A 18 -20.96 3.67 -2.03
C ASP A 18 -21.69 2.54 -2.77
N SER A 19 -22.62 2.91 -3.65
CA SER A 19 -23.12 1.99 -4.68
C SER A 19 -23.94 2.72 -5.74
N HIS A 20 -23.26 3.19 -6.79
CA HIS A 20 -23.85 3.31 -8.12
C HIS A 20 -23.22 2.24 -9.02
N PHE A 21 -23.79 1.03 -9.07
CA PHE A 21 -23.97 0.33 -10.35
C PHE A 21 -24.90 -0.88 -10.22
N ILE A 22 -25.87 -0.96 -11.13
CA ILE A 22 -26.96 -1.93 -11.21
C ILE A 22 -26.60 -3.06 -12.20
N ARG A 23 -26.77 -4.31 -11.72
CA ARG A 23 -27.49 -5.49 -12.26
C ARG A 23 -27.74 -5.70 -13.78
N MET A 24 -27.72 -7.00 -14.16
CA MET A 24 -28.26 -7.69 -15.37
C MET A 24 -27.43 -7.54 -16.68
N LEU A 25 -27.26 -8.53 -17.56
CA LEU A 25 -28.00 -9.76 -17.90
C LEU A 25 -27.07 -10.76 -18.65
N ARG A 26 -27.55 -12.00 -18.79
CA ARG A 26 -26.96 -13.19 -19.46
C ARG A 26 -26.94 -13.07 -20.99
N GLN A 27 -25.95 -13.68 -21.67
CA GLN A 27 -26.11 -14.86 -22.54
C GLN A 27 -24.85 -15.15 -23.40
N SER A 28 -24.71 -16.45 -23.67
CA SER A 28 -23.69 -17.24 -24.38
C SER A 28 -23.27 -16.76 -25.77
N ILE A 29 -22.09 -17.21 -26.27
CA ILE A 29 -21.92 -18.04 -27.49
C ILE A 29 -20.43 -18.19 -27.91
N VAL A 30 -20.01 -19.47 -27.98
CA VAL A 30 -19.20 -20.19 -28.98
C VAL A 30 -17.69 -19.88 -29.20
N PHE A 31 -16.93 -20.95 -28.94
CA PHE A 31 -15.54 -21.24 -29.32
C PHE A 31 -15.30 -21.24 -30.84
N GLY A 32 -14.17 -20.69 -31.27
CA GLY A 32 -13.60 -20.88 -32.61
C GLY A 32 -12.08 -20.90 -32.58
N ARG A 33 -11.50 -22.09 -32.40
CA ARG A 33 -10.07 -22.38 -32.60
C ARG A 33 -9.73 -22.23 -34.10
N ARG A 34 -8.65 -21.52 -34.42
CA ARG A 34 -7.81 -21.83 -35.59
C ARG A 34 -6.34 -21.49 -35.30
N THR A 35 -5.55 -22.55 -35.18
CA THR A 35 -4.10 -22.60 -35.25
C THR A 35 -3.61 -22.29 -36.65
N LEU A 36 -2.52 -21.54 -36.78
CA LEU A 36 -1.60 -21.65 -37.91
C LEU A 36 -0.15 -21.48 -37.42
N VAL A 37 0.64 -22.49 -37.73
CA VAL A 37 2.08 -22.64 -37.48
C VAL A 37 2.81 -22.10 -38.70
N THR A 38 3.87 -21.28 -38.55
CA THR A 38 4.95 -21.24 -39.54
C THR A 38 6.29 -20.77 -38.96
N SER A 39 7.25 -21.70 -38.99
CA SER A 39 8.70 -21.64 -39.27
C SER A 39 9.54 -20.39 -38.94
N THR A 40 10.38 -20.56 -37.92
CA THR A 40 11.85 -20.38 -37.83
C THR A 40 12.57 -19.42 -38.79
N ARG A 41 13.35 -18.49 -38.22
CA ARG A 41 14.78 -18.25 -38.56
C ARG A 41 15.55 -17.80 -37.30
N ARG A 42 16.59 -18.56 -36.94
CA ARG A 42 17.60 -18.20 -35.94
C ARG A 42 18.71 -17.43 -36.65
N THR A 43 19.07 -16.26 -36.14
CA THR A 43 20.29 -15.54 -36.53
C THR A 43 21.21 -15.50 -35.32
N ALA A 44 22.40 -16.07 -35.47
CA ALA A 44 23.47 -16.02 -34.47
C ALA A 44 24.11 -14.63 -34.49
N TYR A 45 24.27 -14.03 -33.31
CA TYR A 45 25.03 -12.79 -33.13
C TYR A 45 26.43 -13.13 -32.61
N THR A 46 27.44 -12.82 -33.41
CA THR A 46 28.86 -12.83 -33.04
C THR A 46 29.18 -11.61 -32.18
N ALA A 47 29.76 -11.85 -30.99
CA ALA A 47 30.24 -10.83 -30.07
C ALA A 47 31.58 -10.25 -30.52
N VAL A 48 31.69 -8.91 -30.59
CA VAL A 48 32.96 -8.20 -30.78
C VAL A 48 33.26 -7.40 -29.50
N ARG A 49 34.36 -7.75 -28.84
CA ARG A 49 34.96 -7.01 -27.71
C ARG A 49 35.66 -5.75 -28.23
N LYS A 50 35.46 -4.61 -27.56
CA LYS A 50 36.31 -3.42 -27.68
C LYS A 50 37.00 -3.12 -26.35
N SER A 51 38.32 -2.97 -26.39
CA SER A 51 39.21 -2.57 -25.31
C SER A 51 39.29 -1.03 -25.17
N PRO A 52 39.66 -0.51 -23.98
CA PRO A 52 39.69 0.94 -23.72
C PRO A 52 41.02 1.61 -24.13
N PRO A 53 41.02 2.93 -24.44
CA PRO A 53 42.23 3.71 -24.70
C PRO A 53 42.85 4.31 -23.41
N PRO A 54 44.12 4.79 -23.46
CA PRO A 54 44.99 5.03 -22.29
C PRO A 54 44.89 6.43 -21.68
N ALA A 55 45.43 6.57 -20.46
CA ALA A 55 45.42 7.77 -19.61
C ALA A 55 46.71 8.61 -19.71
N THR A 56 46.59 9.94 -19.60
CA THR A 56 47.55 10.95 -19.04
C THR A 56 47.01 12.38 -19.28
N PRO A 57 47.49 13.44 -18.59
CA PRO A 57 47.76 13.62 -17.16
C PRO A 57 46.98 14.84 -16.56
N VAL A 58 47.04 14.99 -15.24
CA VAL A 58 46.39 16.02 -14.42
C VAL A 58 46.98 17.41 -14.65
N VAL A 59 46.12 18.43 -14.82
CA VAL A 59 46.48 19.86 -14.68
C VAL A 59 45.53 20.49 -13.66
N GLU A 60 46.08 20.84 -12.51
CA GLU A 60 45.43 21.64 -11.47
C GLU A 60 45.08 23.03 -12.03
N THR A 61 43.81 23.40 -11.97
CA THR A 61 43.39 24.80 -12.12
C THR A 61 42.54 25.18 -10.93
N VAL A 62 43.17 25.89 -10.00
CA VAL A 62 42.54 26.60 -8.89
C VAL A 62 41.44 27.51 -9.45
N ARG A 63 40.18 27.26 -9.09
CA ARG A 63 39.06 28.16 -9.37
C ARG A 63 38.40 28.56 -8.06
N LYS A 64 38.41 29.88 -7.83
CA LYS A 64 37.72 30.59 -6.74
C LYS A 64 36.28 30.13 -6.58
N GLU A 65 35.95 29.68 -5.38
CA GLU A 65 34.58 29.48 -4.92
C GLU A 65 33.85 30.82 -4.94
N THR A 66 32.73 30.85 -5.66
CA THR A 66 31.71 31.89 -5.55
C THR A 66 30.50 31.19 -4.94
N GLU A 67 30.15 31.55 -3.70
CA GLU A 67 29.02 30.95 -2.99
C GLU A 67 27.70 31.18 -3.74
N PRO A 68 26.87 30.14 -3.95
CA PRO A 68 25.44 30.32 -4.12
C PRO A 68 24.77 30.31 -2.75
N ASN A 69 24.26 31.47 -2.36
CA ASN A 69 23.37 31.68 -1.24
C ASN A 69 22.05 30.94 -1.50
N SER A 70 21.92 29.71 -1.00
CA SER A 70 20.67 28.96 -0.94
C SER A 70 20.43 28.51 0.50
N THR A 71 19.58 29.24 1.21
CA THR A 71 19.03 28.89 2.52
C THR A 71 18.05 27.72 2.41
N GLU A 72 18.53 26.57 1.95
CA GLU A 72 17.87 25.29 2.19
C GLU A 72 18.49 24.70 3.45
N LYS A 73 17.72 24.63 4.54
CA LYS A 73 18.15 23.90 5.73
C LYS A 73 18.45 22.47 5.28
N PRO A 74 19.68 21.94 5.47
CA PRO A 74 19.97 20.56 5.13
C PRO A 74 19.02 19.66 5.91
N ILE A 75 18.40 18.71 5.23
CA ILE A 75 17.58 17.68 5.85
C ILE A 75 18.52 16.89 6.76
N SER A 76 18.45 17.14 8.07
CA SER A 76 19.23 16.41 9.06
C SER A 76 18.58 15.04 9.26
N PHE A 77 19.21 14.00 8.70
CA PHE A 77 18.85 12.62 8.94
C PHE A 77 19.62 12.13 10.17
N ASN A 78 18.91 11.98 11.29
CA ASN A 78 19.45 11.34 12.48
C ASN A 78 18.77 9.97 12.63
N ASP A 79 19.41 8.92 12.12
CA ASP A 79 18.92 7.53 12.15
C ASP A 79 19.32 6.79 13.44
N ASN A 80 19.84 7.49 14.45
CA ASN A 80 20.19 6.85 15.72
C ASN A 80 18.92 6.36 16.43
N PRO A 81 18.89 5.11 16.93
CA PRO A 81 17.75 4.57 17.65
C PRO A 81 17.52 5.40 18.92
N MET A 82 16.27 5.80 19.15
CA MET A 82 15.89 6.52 20.35
C MET A 82 16.07 5.59 21.57
N ILE A 83 17.00 5.93 22.46
CA ILE A 83 17.19 5.18 23.71
C ILE A 83 16.06 5.57 24.66
N THR A 84 15.00 4.77 24.70
CA THR A 84 13.97 4.89 25.72
C THR A 84 14.53 4.29 27.02
N SER A 85 14.70 5.10 28.06
CA SER A 85 15.04 4.62 29.40
C SER A 85 13.90 3.75 29.93
N ILE A 86 14.06 2.43 29.89
CA ILE A 86 13.11 1.49 30.48
C ILE A 86 13.26 1.62 32.00
N SER A 87 12.38 2.40 32.63
CA SER A 87 12.27 2.42 34.10
C SER A 87 11.64 1.10 34.56
N SER A 88 12.49 0.13 34.87
CA SER A 88 12.09 -1.15 35.44
C SER A 88 11.71 -1.00 36.93
N ASN A 89 10.54 -0.44 37.20
CA ASN A 89 9.85 -0.56 38.49
C ASN A 89 8.56 -1.35 38.27
N ALA A 90 8.70 -2.67 38.05
CA ALA A 90 7.56 -3.56 37.92
C ALA A 90 7.25 -4.21 39.28
N ASN A 91 6.11 -3.80 39.88
CA ASN A 91 5.45 -4.58 40.92
C ASN A 91 5.05 -5.95 40.35
N PRO A 92 5.23 -7.07 41.08
CA PRO A 92 5.07 -8.43 40.54
C PRO A 92 3.63 -8.86 40.24
N HIS A 93 2.64 -7.96 40.29
CA HIS A 93 1.22 -8.30 40.16
C HIS A 93 0.53 -7.90 38.85
N GLU A 94 1.18 -7.18 37.94
CA GLU A 94 0.65 -6.92 36.59
C GLU A 94 1.78 -6.89 35.55
N ASN A 95 2.09 -8.03 34.93
CA ASN A 95 3.01 -8.11 33.78
C ASN A 95 2.30 -7.59 32.49
N ALA A 96 1.73 -6.38 32.54
CA ALA A 96 1.19 -5.74 31.35
C ALA A 96 2.35 -5.26 30.46
N ILE A 97 2.40 -5.73 29.22
CA ILE A 97 3.43 -5.34 28.24
C ILE A 97 3.10 -3.94 27.72
N ASP A 98 4.00 -2.98 27.92
CA ASP A 98 3.93 -1.68 27.24
C ASP A 98 4.47 -1.80 25.80
N TRP A 99 3.55 -1.75 24.83
CA TRP A 99 3.86 -1.85 23.41
C TRP A 99 4.48 -0.59 22.80
N SER A 100 4.55 0.54 23.51
CA SER A 100 5.15 1.77 22.99
C SER A 100 6.65 1.63 22.72
N GLY A 101 7.36 0.92 23.60
CA GLY A 101 8.81 0.68 23.55
C GLY A 101 9.21 -0.78 23.33
N SER A 102 8.34 -1.74 23.65
CA SER A 102 8.71 -3.15 23.72
C SER A 102 8.96 -3.81 22.36
N PHE A 103 9.92 -4.74 22.33
CA PHE A 103 10.18 -5.66 21.22
C PHE A 103 9.78 -7.11 21.55
N HIS A 104 8.88 -7.30 22.52
CA HIS A 104 8.46 -8.61 23.00
C HIS A 104 7.97 -9.52 21.88
N GLY A 105 8.55 -10.72 21.79
CA GLY A 105 8.14 -11.76 20.84
C GLY A 105 8.61 -11.57 19.39
N LEU A 106 9.28 -10.45 19.07
CA LEU A 106 9.80 -10.20 17.72
C LEU A 106 10.85 -11.24 17.34
N GLY A 107 10.65 -11.94 16.23
CA GLY A 107 11.57 -12.96 15.74
C GLY A 107 11.71 -14.21 16.63
N ALA A 108 10.88 -14.37 17.67
CA ALA A 108 11.02 -15.46 18.64
C ALA A 108 10.68 -16.85 18.07
N ALA A 109 9.69 -16.92 17.17
CA ALA A 109 9.27 -18.17 16.52
C ALA A 109 8.45 -17.90 15.25
N ALA A 110 8.50 -18.84 14.30
CA ALA A 110 7.60 -18.84 13.15
C ALA A 110 6.14 -19.06 13.58
N PHE A 111 5.18 -18.59 12.77
CA PHE A 111 3.76 -18.92 12.96
C PHE A 111 3.47 -20.38 12.57
N PRO A 112 2.35 -20.97 13.05
CA PRO A 112 1.90 -22.27 12.58
C PRO A 112 1.73 -22.30 11.06
N LYS A 113 1.92 -23.48 10.45
CA LYS A 113 1.84 -23.66 9.00
C LYS A 113 0.51 -23.15 8.41
N GLU A 114 -0.60 -23.42 9.09
CA GLU A 114 -1.95 -22.98 8.68
C GLU A 114 -2.05 -21.44 8.55
N THR A 115 -1.46 -20.71 9.49
CA THR A 115 -1.37 -19.24 9.45
C THR A 115 -0.48 -18.79 8.30
N ILE A 116 0.69 -19.42 8.12
CA ILE A 116 1.64 -19.10 7.05
C ILE A 116 0.98 -19.29 5.67
N ASP A 117 0.28 -20.40 5.47
CA ASP A 117 -0.42 -20.72 4.22
C ASP A 117 -1.46 -19.65 3.87
N ILE A 118 -2.14 -19.06 4.86
CA ILE A 118 -3.07 -17.95 4.66
C ILE A 118 -2.35 -16.64 4.32
N LEU A 119 -1.29 -16.30 5.06
CA LEU A 119 -0.55 -15.05 4.90
C LEU A 119 0.17 -14.95 3.55
N LEU A 120 0.73 -16.08 3.08
CA LEU A 120 1.47 -16.19 1.83
C LEU A 120 0.59 -16.57 0.63
N ALA A 121 -0.72 -16.73 0.83
CA ALA A 121 -1.64 -17.06 -0.24
C ALA A 121 -1.61 -15.97 -1.34
N PRO A 122 -1.61 -16.35 -2.64
CA PRO A 122 -1.73 -15.39 -3.73
C PRO A 122 -2.99 -14.53 -3.62
N ILE A 123 -2.86 -13.25 -3.97
CA ILE A 123 -3.97 -12.31 -4.00
C ILE A 123 -4.84 -12.57 -5.24
N SER A 124 -6.16 -12.54 -5.04
CA SER A 124 -7.15 -12.61 -6.12
C SER A 124 -6.93 -11.47 -7.09
N LYS A 125 -6.93 -11.74 -8.40
CA LYS A 125 -6.62 -10.70 -9.40
C LYS A 125 -7.68 -9.61 -9.47
N GLU A 126 -8.88 -9.91 -9.03
CA GLU A 126 -10.06 -9.03 -8.94
C GLU A 126 -10.02 -8.12 -7.71
N ASP A 127 -9.15 -8.42 -6.73
CA ASP A 127 -9.00 -7.62 -5.52
C ASP A 127 -7.90 -6.56 -5.66
N ILE A 128 -7.11 -6.61 -6.74
CA ILE A 128 -6.00 -5.71 -7.00
C ILE A 128 -6.52 -4.50 -7.76
N GLU A 129 -6.21 -3.32 -7.24
CA GLU A 129 -6.57 -2.04 -7.82
C GLU A 129 -5.34 -1.33 -8.40
N ILE A 130 -5.57 -0.35 -9.26
CA ILE A 130 -4.51 0.46 -9.86
C ILE A 130 -4.83 1.95 -9.72
N LYS A 131 -3.85 2.72 -9.25
CA LYS A 131 -3.93 4.18 -9.24
C LYS A 131 -3.71 4.74 -10.65
N PRO A 132 -4.15 5.97 -10.94
CA PRO A 132 -3.95 6.58 -12.27
C PRO A 132 -2.48 6.72 -12.70
N ASP A 133 -1.55 6.81 -11.74
CA ASP A 133 -0.10 6.83 -11.97
C ASP A 133 0.49 5.44 -12.33
N GLY A 134 -0.32 4.39 -12.23
CA GLY A 134 0.06 3.02 -12.51
C GLY A 134 0.56 2.24 -11.29
N LEU A 135 0.47 2.77 -10.07
CA LEU A 135 0.80 2.01 -8.87
C LEU A 135 -0.30 0.98 -8.58
N LEU A 136 0.06 -0.29 -8.48
CA LEU A 136 -0.86 -1.35 -8.03
C LEU A 136 -0.99 -1.27 -6.51
N TYR A 137 -2.18 -1.51 -5.98
CA TYR A 137 -2.40 -1.61 -4.55
C TYR A 137 -3.50 -2.60 -4.23
N LEU A 138 -3.46 -3.11 -3.01
CA LEU A 138 -4.54 -3.91 -2.43
C LEU A 138 -5.35 -3.00 -1.49
N PRO A 139 -6.68 -2.90 -1.60
CA PRO A 139 -7.48 -2.11 -0.68
C PRO A 139 -7.32 -2.55 0.78
N GLU A 140 -7.29 -1.59 1.71
CA GLU A 140 -7.04 -1.79 3.14
C GLU A 140 -7.88 -2.92 3.77
N ILE A 141 -9.16 -2.97 3.43
CA ILE A 141 -10.09 -3.98 3.95
C ILE A 141 -9.63 -5.41 3.66
N LYS A 142 -8.90 -5.64 2.56
CA LYS A 142 -8.41 -6.96 2.18
C LYS A 142 -7.30 -7.42 3.13
N TYR A 143 -6.40 -6.53 3.54
CA TYR A 143 -5.41 -6.84 4.57
C TYR A 143 -6.06 -7.26 5.88
N ARG A 144 -7.06 -6.50 6.37
CA ARG A 144 -7.80 -6.86 7.59
C ARG A 144 -8.49 -8.21 7.50
N ARG A 145 -9.07 -8.54 6.34
CA ARG A 145 -9.69 -9.85 6.10
C ARG A 145 -8.66 -10.98 6.11
N ILE A 146 -7.46 -10.77 5.55
CA ILE A 146 -6.36 -11.73 5.61
C ILE A 146 -5.91 -11.93 7.06
N LEU A 147 -5.70 -10.86 7.83
CA LEU A 147 -5.35 -10.94 9.24
C LEU A 147 -6.41 -11.66 10.08
N ASN A 148 -7.70 -11.35 9.86
CA ASN A 148 -8.80 -12.04 10.54
C ASN A 148 -8.86 -13.53 10.19
N ARG A 149 -8.55 -13.91 8.95
CA ARG A 149 -8.46 -15.33 8.56
C ARG A 149 -7.24 -16.01 9.20
N ALA A 150 -6.10 -15.33 9.26
CA ALA A 150 -4.83 -15.87 9.71
C ALA A 150 -4.73 -15.99 11.23
N PHE A 151 -5.27 -15.01 11.98
CA PHE A 151 -5.12 -14.90 13.43
C PHE A 151 -6.45 -14.90 14.19
N GLY A 152 -7.58 -14.73 13.51
CA GLY A 152 -8.88 -14.53 14.14
C GLY A 152 -9.12 -13.07 14.60
N PRO A 153 -10.39 -12.62 14.67
CA PRO A 153 -10.72 -11.36 15.35
C PRO A 153 -10.24 -11.37 16.80
N GLY A 154 -9.54 -10.32 17.23
CA GLY A 154 -8.91 -10.24 18.56
C GLY A 154 -7.52 -10.87 18.65
N GLY A 155 -7.10 -11.66 17.66
CA GLY A 155 -5.74 -12.25 17.59
C GLY A 155 -4.68 -11.29 17.07
N TRP A 156 -5.05 -10.08 16.64
CA TRP A 156 -4.11 -9.08 16.14
C TRP A 156 -4.57 -7.65 16.46
N GLY A 157 -3.64 -6.70 16.46
CA GLY A 157 -3.94 -5.29 16.68
C GLY A 157 -2.79 -4.36 16.31
N LEU A 158 -3.09 -3.08 16.12
CA LEU A 158 -2.09 -2.03 16.01
C LEU A 158 -1.97 -1.28 17.33
N ALA A 159 -0.76 -1.26 17.88
CA ALA A 159 -0.41 -0.44 19.04
C ALA A 159 0.29 0.85 18.57
N PRO A 160 -0.16 2.04 18.98
CA PRO A 160 0.59 3.26 18.69
C PRO A 160 1.90 3.28 19.50
N ARG A 161 3.01 3.68 18.86
CA ARG A 161 4.33 3.75 19.51
C ARG A 161 4.78 5.16 19.86
N THR A 162 4.47 6.12 18.98
CA THR A 162 4.81 7.53 19.19
C THR A 162 3.55 8.36 19.44
N GLU A 163 3.73 9.61 19.83
CA GLU A 163 2.70 10.63 19.66
C GLU A 163 2.41 10.88 18.18
N SER A 164 1.21 11.39 17.88
CA SER A 164 0.85 11.80 16.52
C SER A 164 1.58 13.08 16.17
N HIS A 165 2.39 13.06 15.11
CA HIS A 165 2.99 14.25 14.54
C HIS A 165 2.01 14.86 13.53
N ILE A 166 1.39 15.99 13.89
CA ILE A 166 0.36 16.67 13.10
C ILE A 166 0.95 17.95 12.53
N THR A 167 0.93 18.08 11.21
CA THR A 167 1.24 19.30 10.47
C THR A 167 -0.02 19.79 9.76
N PRO A 168 -0.09 21.05 9.31
CA PRO A 168 -1.29 21.57 8.61
C PRO A 168 -1.73 20.80 7.35
N LYS A 169 -0.88 19.92 6.81
CA LYS A 169 -1.13 19.17 5.57
C LYS A 169 -1.06 17.66 5.73
N GLN A 170 -0.47 17.16 6.81
CA GLN A 170 -0.16 15.75 6.95
C GLN A 170 -0.11 15.32 8.42
N ILE A 171 -0.59 14.12 8.68
CA ILE A 171 -0.45 13.41 9.96
C ILE A 171 0.50 12.25 9.77
N SER A 172 1.39 12.02 10.73
CA SER A 172 2.28 10.87 10.76
C SER A 172 2.40 10.29 12.18
N ARG A 173 2.44 8.96 12.30
CA ARG A 173 2.59 8.27 13.58
C ARG A 173 3.19 6.89 13.39
N GLU A 174 4.02 6.45 14.33
CA GLU A 174 4.51 5.06 14.34
C GLU A 174 3.53 4.12 15.03
N TYR A 175 3.35 2.94 14.44
CA TYR A 175 2.55 1.85 14.97
C TYR A 175 3.32 0.53 14.95
N ALA A 176 3.03 -0.33 15.92
CA ALA A 176 3.43 -1.72 15.98
C ALA A 176 2.26 -2.63 15.62
N LEU A 177 2.46 -3.57 14.70
CA LEU A 177 1.55 -4.70 14.49
C LEU A 177 1.87 -5.79 15.49
N ILE A 178 0.88 -6.15 16.29
CA ILE A 178 0.92 -7.25 17.25
C ILE A 178 0.04 -8.38 16.72
N CYS A 179 0.55 -9.60 16.70
CA CYS A 179 -0.21 -10.81 16.34
C CYS A 179 0.07 -11.90 17.38
N ASN A 180 -1.00 -12.46 17.95
CA ASN A 180 -0.97 -13.48 19.01
C ASN A 180 0.01 -13.12 20.15
N GLY A 181 -0.08 -11.86 20.63
CA GLY A 181 0.72 -11.37 21.75
C GLY A 181 2.20 -11.11 21.44
N ARG A 182 2.60 -11.07 20.17
CA ARG A 182 3.99 -10.85 19.76
C ARG A 182 4.10 -9.66 18.81
N LEU A 183 5.15 -8.85 18.98
CA LEU A 183 5.51 -7.83 18.00
C LEU A 183 5.88 -8.52 16.68
N VAL A 184 5.25 -8.07 15.59
CA VAL A 184 5.52 -8.57 14.23
C VAL A 184 6.31 -7.56 13.43
N SER A 185 5.87 -6.30 13.43
CA SER A 185 6.42 -5.25 12.59
C SER A 185 6.17 -3.89 13.20
N VAL A 186 7.02 -2.92 12.87
CA VAL A 186 6.86 -1.52 13.22
C VAL A 186 6.89 -0.71 11.93
N ALA A 187 5.91 0.16 11.73
CA ALA A 187 5.89 1.05 10.58
C ALA A 187 5.29 2.40 10.92
N ARG A 188 5.78 3.43 10.23
CA ARG A 188 5.19 4.76 10.27
C ARG A 188 4.03 4.86 9.29
N GLY A 189 2.87 5.22 9.80
CA GLY A 189 1.72 5.64 9.00
C GLY A 189 1.83 7.12 8.67
N GLU A 190 1.33 7.48 7.50
CA GLU A 190 1.17 8.87 7.11
C GLU A 190 -0.12 9.07 6.33
N GLN A 191 -0.72 10.25 6.46
CA GLN A 191 -1.91 10.62 5.73
C GLN A 191 -1.94 12.13 5.49
N ASP A 192 -1.93 12.51 4.21
CA ASP A 192 -2.19 13.88 3.80
C ASP A 192 -3.67 14.20 3.97
N TYR A 193 -3.96 15.45 4.33
CA TYR A 193 -5.32 15.94 4.46
C TYR A 193 -5.41 17.40 4.03
N TYR A 194 -6.61 17.78 3.58
CA TYR A 194 -6.95 19.11 3.12
C TYR A 194 -8.30 19.49 3.71
N GLY A 195 -8.50 20.77 4.03
CA GLY A 195 -9.75 21.26 4.63
C GLY A 195 -9.67 21.60 6.13
N GLY A 196 -8.46 21.83 6.66
CA GLY A 196 -8.27 22.32 8.03
C GLY A 196 -8.51 21.25 9.10
N GLU A 197 -8.72 21.71 10.33
CA GLU A 197 -8.74 20.86 11.53
C GLU A 197 -9.90 19.86 11.57
N GLU A 198 -11.01 20.13 10.90
CA GLU A 198 -12.19 19.25 10.85
C GLU A 198 -11.89 17.88 10.21
N LYS A 199 -10.83 17.78 9.39
CA LYS A 199 -10.43 16.53 8.72
C LYS A 199 -9.39 15.72 9.48
N ILE A 200 -8.91 16.21 10.62
CA ILE A 200 -7.85 15.55 11.42
C ILE A 200 -8.27 14.14 11.85
N THR A 201 -9.52 13.93 12.28
CA THR A 201 -10.00 12.62 12.73
C THR A 201 -9.99 11.58 11.62
N THR A 202 -10.47 11.95 10.43
CA THR A 202 -10.42 11.09 9.24
C THR A 202 -8.98 10.81 8.81
N ALA A 203 -8.11 11.82 8.90
CA ALA A 203 -6.70 11.68 8.57
C ALA A 203 -5.96 10.78 9.56
N LEU A 204 -6.32 10.79 10.85
CA LEU A 204 -5.77 9.87 11.85
C LEU A 204 -6.13 8.41 11.54
N GLU A 205 -7.37 8.14 11.13
CA GLU A 205 -7.77 6.80 10.69
C GLU A 205 -7.01 6.37 9.43
N GLY A 206 -6.87 7.27 8.45
CA GLY A 206 -6.06 7.01 7.25
C GLY A 206 -4.58 6.71 7.57
N CYS A 207 -3.98 7.45 8.51
CA CYS A 207 -2.62 7.24 8.98
C CYS A 207 -2.46 5.86 9.62
N LYS A 208 -3.39 5.45 10.47
CA LYS A 208 -3.41 4.12 11.11
C LYS A 208 -3.53 3.00 10.07
N SER A 209 -4.43 3.14 9.10
CA SER A 209 -4.62 2.19 8.01
C SER A 209 -3.41 2.09 7.09
N ASN A 210 -2.73 3.21 6.83
CA ASN A 210 -1.48 3.24 6.09
C ASN A 210 -0.38 2.41 6.79
N ALA A 211 -0.20 2.62 8.10
CA ALA A 211 0.76 1.84 8.89
C ALA A 211 0.44 0.34 8.88
N LEU A 212 -0.84 -0.03 8.95
CA LEU A 212 -1.29 -1.43 8.91
C LEU A 212 -0.78 -2.14 7.65
N MET A 213 -1.01 -1.54 6.48
CA MET A 213 -0.64 -2.14 5.21
C MET A 213 0.87 -2.31 5.08
N ARG A 214 1.64 -1.32 5.57
CA ARG A 214 3.11 -1.38 5.63
C ARG A 214 3.58 -2.54 6.51
N CYS A 215 3.01 -2.68 7.71
CA CYS A 215 3.35 -3.79 8.61
C CYS A 215 2.99 -5.17 8.03
N CYS A 216 1.88 -5.26 7.28
CA CYS A 216 1.46 -6.51 6.66
C CYS A 216 2.46 -7.03 5.59
N LYS A 217 3.31 -6.16 5.06
CA LYS A 217 4.36 -6.56 4.11
C LYS A 217 5.38 -7.49 4.76
N ASP A 218 5.73 -7.28 6.02
CA ASP A 218 6.70 -8.11 6.75
C ASP A 218 6.13 -9.50 7.08
N LEU A 219 4.79 -9.65 7.06
CA LEU A 219 4.11 -10.95 7.11
C LEU A 219 4.06 -11.68 5.75
N GLY A 220 4.52 -11.03 4.67
CA GLY A 220 4.50 -11.56 3.30
C GLY A 220 3.18 -11.32 2.54
N ILE A 221 2.21 -10.62 3.15
CA ILE A 221 0.90 -10.36 2.52
C ILE A 221 1.09 -9.46 1.29
N ALA A 222 0.49 -9.85 0.16
CA ALA A 222 0.48 -9.09 -1.09
C ALA A 222 1.88 -8.73 -1.62
N SER A 223 2.89 -9.54 -1.28
CA SER A 223 4.29 -9.34 -1.71
C SER A 223 4.45 -9.29 -3.24
N GLU A 224 3.60 -10.00 -3.99
CA GLU A 224 3.57 -9.99 -5.46
C GLU A 224 3.31 -8.60 -6.06
N LEU A 225 2.64 -7.68 -5.34
CA LEU A 225 2.39 -6.31 -5.81
C LEU A 225 3.67 -5.45 -5.90
N TRP A 226 4.78 -5.96 -5.37
CA TRP A 226 6.10 -5.31 -5.42
C TRP A 226 7.05 -6.00 -6.39
N ASP A 227 6.67 -7.13 -7.00
CA ASP A 227 7.47 -7.82 -8.01
C ASP A 227 7.28 -7.13 -9.38
N PRO A 228 8.35 -6.55 -9.98
CA PRO A 228 8.26 -5.92 -11.30
C PRO A 228 7.75 -6.87 -12.40
N SER A 229 8.01 -8.17 -12.29
CA SER A 229 7.57 -9.17 -13.26
C SER A 229 6.07 -9.38 -13.18
N PHE A 230 5.56 -9.58 -11.96
CA PHE A 230 4.12 -9.64 -11.69
C PHE A 230 3.41 -8.36 -12.16
N ILE A 231 3.91 -7.18 -11.77
CA ILE A 231 3.33 -5.88 -12.12
C ILE A 231 3.16 -5.73 -13.63
N ARG A 232 4.21 -6.04 -14.41
CA ARG A 232 4.19 -5.93 -15.87
C ARG A 232 3.17 -6.87 -16.49
N LYS A 233 3.14 -8.13 -16.05
CA LYS A 233 2.20 -9.14 -16.54
C LYS A 233 0.77 -8.77 -16.21
N TRP A 234 0.49 -8.43 -14.96
CA TRP A 234 -0.85 -8.09 -14.50
C TRP A 234 -1.39 -6.83 -15.19
N LYS A 235 -0.58 -5.77 -15.34
CA LYS A 235 -1.00 -4.57 -16.10
C LYS A 235 -1.37 -4.91 -17.54
N LYS A 236 -0.60 -5.76 -18.21
CA LYS A 236 -0.90 -6.19 -19.58
C LYS A 236 -2.25 -6.89 -19.66
N ASP A 237 -2.53 -7.77 -18.70
CA ASP A 237 -3.72 -8.61 -18.70
C ASP A 237 -4.98 -7.85 -18.26
N TYR A 238 -4.87 -6.92 -17.28
CA TYR A 238 -6.03 -6.31 -16.60
C TYR A 238 -6.17 -4.79 -16.74
N CYS A 239 -5.19 -4.07 -17.28
CA CYS A 239 -5.21 -2.61 -17.37
C CYS A 239 -5.12 -2.08 -18.79
N ASP A 240 -5.65 -0.87 -18.98
CA ASP A 240 -5.48 -0.06 -20.18
C ASP A 240 -4.81 1.27 -19.83
N GLU A 241 -4.01 1.79 -20.77
CA GLU A 241 -3.58 3.18 -20.73
C GLU A 241 -4.49 4.02 -21.62
N VAL A 242 -5.10 5.06 -21.05
CA VAL A 242 -6.03 5.95 -21.75
C VAL A 242 -5.52 7.39 -21.71
N PHE A 243 -5.79 8.16 -22.76
CA PHE A 243 -5.64 9.61 -22.70
C PHE A 243 -6.81 10.20 -21.91
N ALA A 244 -6.47 11.04 -20.95
CA ALA A 244 -7.43 11.66 -20.06
C ALA A 244 -7.21 13.17 -19.98
N GLU A 245 -8.29 13.92 -19.88
CA GLU A 245 -8.27 15.37 -19.70
C GLU A 245 -8.78 15.72 -18.32
N HIS A 246 -8.05 16.60 -17.64
CA HIS A 246 -8.49 17.18 -16.38
C HIS A 246 -9.69 18.10 -16.62
N VAL A 247 -10.81 17.86 -15.94
CA VAL A 247 -12.09 18.54 -16.20
C VAL A 247 -11.97 20.07 -16.08
N THR A 248 -11.28 20.57 -15.06
CA THR A 248 -11.06 22.02 -14.84
C THR A 248 -9.88 22.60 -15.63
N THR A 249 -8.68 22.04 -15.50
CA THR A 249 -7.46 22.61 -16.10
C THR A 249 -7.28 22.31 -17.59
N LYS A 250 -8.10 21.43 -18.17
CA LYS A 250 -8.02 20.98 -19.57
C LYS A 250 -6.69 20.34 -19.98
N LYS A 251 -5.81 20.07 -19.01
CA LYS A 251 -4.53 19.40 -19.25
C LYS A 251 -4.77 17.93 -19.60
N LYS A 252 -4.17 17.47 -20.69
CA LYS A 252 -4.22 16.07 -21.13
C LYS A 252 -3.02 15.31 -20.59
N LYS A 253 -3.25 14.08 -20.12
CA LYS A 253 -2.20 13.14 -19.73
C LYS A 253 -2.63 11.70 -19.99
N LYS A 254 -1.66 10.81 -20.14
CA LYS A 254 -1.91 9.37 -20.20
C LYS A 254 -2.08 8.85 -18.77
N LEU A 255 -3.14 8.07 -18.52
CA LEU A 255 -3.46 7.50 -17.21
C LEU A 255 -3.70 6.00 -17.33
N TRP A 256 -3.40 5.29 -16.26
CA TRP A 256 -3.76 3.88 -16.09
C TRP A 256 -5.17 3.72 -15.55
N LYS A 257 -5.89 2.71 -16.02
CA LYS A 257 -7.15 2.25 -15.43
C LYS A 257 -7.30 0.74 -15.55
N LEU A 258 -8.17 0.16 -14.72
CA LEU A 258 -8.65 -1.20 -14.95
C LEU A 258 -9.47 -1.30 -16.25
N LYS A 259 -9.38 -2.44 -16.93
CA LYS A 259 -10.23 -2.77 -18.09
C LYS A 259 -11.71 -2.83 -17.73
N SER A 260 -12.02 -3.30 -16.51
CA SER A 260 -13.38 -3.34 -15.97
C SER A 260 -13.99 -1.95 -15.76
N ASN A 261 -13.16 -0.94 -15.51
CA ASN A 261 -13.62 0.43 -15.26
C ASN A 261 -13.87 1.14 -16.59
N LYS A 262 -15.15 1.49 -16.84
CA LYS A 262 -15.57 2.19 -18.06
C LYS A 262 -15.23 3.69 -18.03
N THR A 263 -15.14 4.26 -16.84
CA THR A 263 -14.89 5.68 -16.61
C THR A 263 -13.65 5.87 -15.74
N LEU A 264 -13.15 7.11 -15.72
CA LEU A 264 -12.14 7.55 -14.77
C LEU A 264 -12.83 8.32 -13.63
N ASP A 265 -12.21 8.29 -12.46
CA ASP A 265 -12.66 9.11 -11.34
C ASP A 265 -12.37 10.59 -11.60
N TYR A 266 -13.23 11.45 -11.03
CA TYR A 266 -12.99 12.89 -10.99
C TYR A 266 -11.61 13.15 -10.36
N PRO A 267 -10.78 14.08 -10.92
CA PRO A 267 -11.14 15.11 -11.88
C PRO A 267 -10.84 14.77 -13.35
N TYR A 268 -10.77 13.50 -13.74
CA TYR A 268 -10.39 13.12 -15.10
C TYR A 268 -11.56 12.54 -15.91
N LYS A 269 -11.57 12.84 -17.21
CA LYS A 269 -12.44 12.19 -18.20
C LYS A 269 -11.61 11.62 -19.34
N ILE A 270 -12.05 10.51 -19.91
CA ILE A 270 -11.41 9.88 -21.07
C ILE A 270 -11.61 10.79 -22.29
N VAL A 271 -10.58 10.94 -23.11
CA VAL A 271 -10.59 11.70 -24.37
C VAL A 271 -10.28 10.79 -25.55
#